data_AF-A0A6M1MKT7-F1
#
_entry.id   AF-A0A6M1MKT7-F1
#
_cell.length_a   1.000
_cell.length_b   1.000
_cell.length_c   1.000
_cell.angle_alpha   90.00
_cell.angle_beta   90.00
_cell.angle_gamma   90.00
#
_symmetry.space_group_name_H-M   'P 1'
#
loop_
_entity.id
_entity.type
_entity.pdbx_description
1 polymer ?
#
loop_
_entity_poly.entity_id
_entity_poly.type
_entity_poly.pdbx_seq_one_letter_code
_entity_poly.pdbx_strand_id
1 'polypeptide(L)'
;MKKIKLSTSRAIYAMTISMMLCVPGYTQDTSTESSVTDPLDLSRYEEMMNDEGFPTVEEVNVLEVRANEAFKSGDCTTALPIIVEFYTKANTLGNVLKQGLEPYYSAGYKDRDEADLSAEFRELVSVETEFNKLVRKRNAAWVMEAECLIKNGQKDEGLVRLFRALEFISIGIEDRELWKKTRRLLWEQVGYTP
;
A
#
# COMPACT_ATOMS: atom_id res chain seq x y z
N MET A 1 -31.67 -24.59 -57.84
CA MET A 1 -30.81 -24.56 -59.05
C MET A 1 -29.47 -23.99 -58.62
N LYS A 2 -28.39 -24.78 -58.43
CA LYS A 2 -27.37 -25.21 -59.42
C LYS A 2 -26.92 -24.04 -60.32
N LYS A 3 -25.65 -23.63 -60.42
CA LYS A 3 -24.39 -24.40 -60.37
C LYS A 3 -23.19 -23.59 -59.85
N ILE A 4 -22.38 -24.27 -59.04
CA ILE A 4 -20.99 -23.99 -58.68
C ILE A 4 -20.12 -24.30 -59.91
N LYS A 5 -19.12 -23.46 -60.21
CA LYS A 5 -18.03 -23.78 -61.16
C LYS A 5 -16.82 -24.27 -60.38
N LEU A 6 -16.45 -25.53 -60.62
CA LEU A 6 -15.16 -26.14 -60.32
C LEU A 6 -14.20 -25.92 -61.49
N SER A 7 -12.93 -25.69 -61.18
CA SER A 7 -11.75 -26.02 -62.00
C SER A 7 -10.61 -26.28 -61.02
N THR A 8 -10.26 -27.53 -60.63
CA THR A 8 -9.32 -28.46 -61.30
C THR A 8 -8.05 -27.79 -61.81
N SER A 9 -6.81 -28.26 -61.58
CA SER A 9 -6.27 -29.39 -60.82
C SER A 9 -4.73 -29.32 -60.86
N ARG A 10 -4.08 -29.93 -59.86
CA ARG A 10 -2.78 -30.65 -59.89
C ARG A 10 -1.44 -29.88 -59.97
N ALA A 11 -0.64 -30.09 -58.92
CA ALA A 11 0.72 -30.67 -58.96
C ALA A 11 1.26 -30.67 -57.51
N ILE A 12 1.01 -31.71 -56.73
CA ILE A 12 2.03 -32.66 -56.25
C ILE A 12 3.46 -32.26 -56.64
N TYR A 13 4.22 -31.77 -55.67
CA TYR A 13 5.62 -32.15 -55.48
C TYR A 13 5.91 -32.16 -53.97
N ALA A 14 6.06 -33.38 -53.44
CA ALA A 14 6.72 -33.62 -52.18
C ALA A 14 8.22 -33.39 -52.41
N MET A 15 8.82 -32.48 -51.64
CA MET A 15 10.27 -32.42 -51.50
C MET A 15 10.57 -32.17 -50.03
N THR A 16 10.77 -33.27 -49.32
CA THR A 16 11.36 -33.33 -47.98
C THR A 16 12.79 -32.77 -48.05
N ILE A 17 13.01 -31.58 -47.49
CA ILE A 17 14.33 -31.09 -47.12
C ILE A 17 14.38 -31.10 -45.60
N SER A 18 15.04 -32.13 -45.08
CA SER A 18 15.51 -32.21 -43.71
C SER A 18 16.68 -31.24 -43.57
N MET A 19 16.41 -30.03 -43.09
CA MET A 19 17.43 -29.09 -42.63
C MET A 19 17.40 -29.06 -41.11
N MET A 20 18.33 -29.82 -40.55
CA MET A 20 18.74 -29.83 -39.16
C MET A 20 19.33 -28.44 -38.84
N LEU A 21 18.47 -27.49 -38.47
CA LEU A 21 18.89 -26.20 -37.94
C LEU A 21 18.99 -26.32 -36.42
N CYS A 22 20.22 -26.15 -35.95
CA CYS A 22 20.60 -26.03 -34.56
C CYS A 22 19.59 -25.17 -33.79
N VAL A 23 18.92 -25.79 -32.81
CA VAL A 23 18.25 -25.06 -31.74
C VAL A 23 19.36 -24.37 -30.96
N PRO A 24 19.47 -23.02 -30.95
CA PRO A 24 20.18 -22.40 -29.85
C PRO A 24 19.38 -22.77 -28.60
N GLY A 25 19.90 -23.72 -27.83
CA GLY A 25 19.44 -23.96 -26.49
C GLY A 25 19.52 -22.62 -25.78
N TYR A 26 18.37 -22.02 -25.50
CA TYR A 26 18.28 -21.05 -24.43
C TYR A 26 18.62 -21.84 -23.17
N THR A 27 19.91 -21.86 -22.82
CA THR A 27 20.34 -21.97 -21.43
C THR A 27 19.61 -20.87 -20.70
N GLN A 28 18.53 -21.26 -20.05
CA GLN A 28 17.90 -20.48 -19.01
C GLN A 28 18.96 -20.40 -17.93
N ASP A 29 19.70 -19.30 -17.91
CA ASP A 29 20.51 -18.90 -16.76
C ASP A 29 19.52 -18.76 -15.60
N THR A 30 19.35 -19.84 -14.86
CA THR A 30 18.88 -19.79 -13.48
C THR A 30 20.04 -19.31 -12.63
N SER A 31 20.54 -18.10 -12.91
CA SER A 31 21.10 -17.26 -11.87
C SER A 31 19.91 -16.71 -11.09
N THR A 32 19.28 -17.58 -10.33
CA THR A 32 18.64 -17.15 -9.10
C THR A 32 19.81 -16.65 -8.26
N GLU A 33 20.16 -15.36 -8.43
CA GLU A 33 20.81 -14.62 -7.36
C GLU A 33 19.83 -14.71 -6.19
N SER A 34 20.05 -15.73 -5.37
CA SER A 34 19.65 -15.69 -3.98
C SER A 34 20.34 -14.44 -3.47
N SER A 35 19.62 -13.32 -3.41
CA SER A 35 20.04 -12.16 -2.65
C SER A 35 20.29 -12.68 -1.25
N VAL A 36 21.55 -12.94 -0.92
CA VAL A 36 21.97 -13.12 0.45
C VAL A 36 21.76 -11.74 1.05
N THR A 37 20.57 -11.49 1.58
CA THR A 37 20.30 -10.31 2.39
C THR A 37 21.31 -10.39 3.52
N ASP A 38 22.28 -9.48 3.52
CA ASP A 38 23.24 -9.39 4.61
C ASP A 38 22.43 -9.25 5.92
N PRO A 39 22.58 -10.15 6.90
CA PRO A 39 21.82 -10.09 8.14
C PRO A 39 22.12 -8.83 8.96
N LEU A 40 23.16 -8.07 8.59
CA LEU A 40 23.50 -6.76 9.13
C LEU A 40 23.13 -5.60 8.19
N ASP A 41 22.40 -5.86 7.11
CA ASP A 41 21.90 -4.81 6.22
C ASP A 41 20.86 -3.95 6.95
N LEU A 42 21.28 -2.74 7.33
CA LEU A 42 20.45 -1.74 7.97
C LEU A 42 19.90 -0.70 6.99
N SER A 43 20.12 -0.86 5.68
CA SER A 43 19.71 0.12 4.66
C SER A 43 18.24 0.53 4.77
N ARG A 44 17.35 -0.42 5.06
CA ARG A 44 15.92 -0.17 5.30
C ARG A 44 15.65 0.77 6.48
N TYR A 45 16.46 0.70 7.54
CA TYR A 45 16.33 1.57 8.70
C TYR A 45 17.02 2.92 8.48
N GLU A 46 18.12 2.93 7.73
CA GLU A 46 18.81 4.15 7.30
C GLU A 46 17.93 4.98 6.35
N GLU A 47 17.18 4.35 5.44
CA GLU A 47 16.18 5.03 4.60
C GLU A 47 15.05 5.68 5.42
N MET A 48 14.70 5.10 6.57
CA MET A 48 13.73 5.69 7.50
C MET A 48 14.30 6.89 8.27
N MET A 49 15.63 6.98 8.39
CA MET A 49 16.36 8.13 8.92
C MET A 49 16.67 9.12 7.80
N ASN A 50 15.66 9.86 7.34
CA ASN A 50 15.91 11.03 6.51
C ASN A 50 16.68 12.12 7.31
N ASP A 51 17.12 13.19 6.65
CA ASP A 51 17.85 14.31 7.28
C ASP A 51 17.09 14.97 8.46
N GLU A 52 15.79 14.68 8.64
CA GLU A 52 14.92 15.24 9.68
C GLU A 52 14.76 14.32 10.91
N GLY A 53 15.29 13.08 10.88
CA GLY A 53 15.19 12.12 11.98
C GLY A 53 13.78 11.53 12.19
N PHE A 54 13.60 10.83 13.31
CA PHE A 54 12.33 10.17 13.64
C PHE A 54 11.33 11.16 14.24
N PRO A 55 10.08 11.20 13.74
CA PRO A 55 9.05 12.06 14.30
C PRO A 55 8.64 11.58 15.69
N THR A 56 8.31 12.54 16.55
CA THR A 56 7.76 12.30 17.89
C THR A 56 6.22 12.26 17.86
N VAL A 57 5.62 11.74 18.94
CA VAL A 57 4.16 11.76 19.13
C VAL A 57 3.61 13.20 19.08
N GLU A 58 4.30 14.14 19.71
CA GLU A 58 3.88 15.54 19.76
C GLU A 58 3.88 16.18 18.37
N GLU A 59 4.96 16.00 17.60
CA GLU A 59 5.04 16.53 16.24
C GLU A 59 3.94 15.98 15.34
N VAL A 60 3.66 14.68 15.42
CA VAL A 60 2.58 14.06 14.65
C VAL A 60 1.21 14.60 15.06
N ASN A 61 0.97 14.84 16.35
CA ASN A 61 -0.28 15.44 16.83
C ASN A 61 -0.45 16.89 16.35
N VAL A 62 0.62 17.69 16.38
CA VAL A 62 0.59 19.06 15.82
C VAL A 62 0.28 19.04 14.32
N LEU A 63 0.89 18.12 13.57
CA LEU A 63 0.63 17.96 12.14
C LEU A 63 -0.79 17.48 11.85
N GLU A 64 -1.34 16.59 12.68
CA GLU A 64 -2.73 16.16 12.56
C GLU A 64 -3.69 17.35 12.67
N VAL A 65 -3.49 18.20 13.67
CA VAL A 65 -4.32 19.40 13.87
C VAL A 65 -4.22 20.31 12.64
N ARG A 66 -3.00 20.61 12.20
CA ARG A 66 -2.75 21.46 11.02
C ARG A 66 -3.36 20.89 9.75
N ALA A 67 -3.21 19.58 9.50
CA ALA A 67 -3.77 18.91 8.33
C ALA A 67 -5.30 18.97 8.33
N ASN A 68 -5.93 18.72 9.49
CA ASN A 68 -7.38 18.80 9.63
C ASN A 68 -7.91 20.23 9.43
N GLU A 69 -7.23 21.23 9.96
CA GLU A 69 -7.60 22.64 9.77
C GLU A 69 -7.46 23.07 8.30
N ALA A 70 -6.34 22.72 7.66
CA ALA A 70 -6.11 23.00 6.26
C ALA A 70 -7.16 22.32 5.38
N PHE A 71 -7.48 21.05 5.64
CA PHE A 71 -8.53 20.33 4.93
C PHE A 71 -9.92 20.98 5.09
N LYS A 72 -10.27 21.37 6.32
CA LYS A 72 -11.57 22.03 6.63
C LYS A 72 -11.69 23.43 6.02
N SER A 73 -10.58 24.11 5.76
CA SER A 73 -10.58 25.41 5.07
C SER A 73 -11.11 25.33 3.63
N GLY A 74 -11.06 24.13 3.03
CA GLY A 74 -11.46 23.89 1.64
C GLY A 74 -10.40 24.25 0.59
N ASP A 75 -9.31 24.92 0.98
CA ASP A 75 -8.17 25.17 0.10
C ASP A 75 -7.33 23.91 -0.08
N CYS A 76 -7.71 23.11 -1.08
CA CYS A 76 -7.09 21.82 -1.36
C CYS A 76 -5.65 21.97 -1.88
N THR A 77 -5.30 23.09 -2.50
CA THR A 77 -3.93 23.36 -2.97
C THR A 77 -2.98 23.50 -1.79
N THR A 78 -3.39 24.25 -0.77
CA THR A 78 -2.59 24.43 0.45
C THR A 78 -2.65 23.20 1.36
N ALA A 79 -3.79 22.51 1.42
CA ALA A 79 -3.98 21.37 2.33
C ALA A 79 -3.16 20.13 1.92
N LEU A 80 -3.04 19.85 0.62
CA LEU A 80 -2.36 18.64 0.12
C LEU A 80 -0.97 18.41 0.72
N PRO A 81 0.00 19.34 0.63
CA PRO A 81 1.33 19.11 1.19
C PRO A 81 1.32 18.85 2.70
N ILE A 82 0.43 19.52 3.44
CA ILE A 82 0.30 19.36 4.91
C ILE A 82 -0.29 17.99 5.27
N ILE A 83 -1.30 17.53 4.52
CA ILE A 83 -1.89 16.19 4.70
C ILE A 83 -0.84 15.11 4.41
N VAL A 84 -0.06 15.29 3.33
CA VAL A 84 1.01 14.36 2.93
C VAL A 84 2.09 14.27 3.99
N GLU A 85 2.56 15.41 4.48
CA GLU A 85 3.54 15.46 5.57
C GLU A 85 3.02 14.74 6.81
N PHE A 86 1.77 15.01 7.21
CA PHE A 86 1.15 14.38 8.37
C PHE A 86 1.13 12.86 8.26
N TYR A 87 0.54 12.29 7.21
CA TYR A 87 0.41 10.83 7.13
C TYR A 87 1.77 10.15 6.95
N THR A 88 2.75 10.84 6.34
CA THR A 88 4.11 10.33 6.17
C THR A 88 4.78 10.20 7.53
N LYS A 89 4.78 11.26 8.34
CA LYS A 89 5.36 11.23 9.70
C LYS A 89 4.58 10.30 10.64
N ALA A 90 3.25 10.24 10.53
CA ALA A 90 2.43 9.28 11.29
C ALA A 90 2.78 7.82 10.94
N ASN A 91 3.02 7.53 9.65
CA ASN A 91 3.44 6.20 9.22
C ASN A 91 4.84 5.85 9.72
N THR A 92 5.79 6.79 9.65
CA THR A 92 7.15 6.60 10.17
C THR A 92 7.13 6.33 11.67
N LEU A 93 6.42 7.15 12.46
CA LEU A 93 6.26 6.92 13.90
C LEU A 93 5.60 5.56 14.18
N GLY A 94 4.55 5.21 13.43
CA GLY A 94 3.88 3.92 13.56
C GLY A 94 4.84 2.74 13.34
N ASN A 95 5.72 2.82 12.33
CA ASN A 95 6.71 1.78 12.09
C ASN A 95 7.74 1.66 13.23
N VAL A 96 8.15 2.77 13.84
CA VAL A 96 9.03 2.77 15.02
C VAL A 96 8.35 2.07 16.20
N LEU A 97 7.09 2.44 16.52
CA LEU A 97 6.35 1.81 17.60
C LEU A 97 6.15 0.31 17.34
N LYS A 98 5.81 -0.05 16.10
CA LYS A 98 5.66 -1.45 15.68
C LYS A 98 6.93 -2.26 15.93
N GLN A 99 8.11 -1.71 15.61
CA GLN A 99 9.38 -2.40 15.83
C GLN A 99 9.63 -2.76 17.30
N GLY A 100 9.13 -1.96 18.24
CA GLY A 100 9.17 -2.27 19.67
C GLY A 100 8.23 -3.40 20.10
N LEU A 101 7.18 -3.67 19.32
CA LEU A 101 6.21 -4.74 19.56
C LEU A 101 6.60 -6.08 18.90
N GLU A 102 7.42 -6.05 17.86
CA GLU A 102 7.78 -7.23 17.06
C GLU A 102 8.32 -8.41 17.87
N PRO A 103 9.18 -8.23 18.89
CA PRO A 103 9.66 -9.37 19.70
C PRO A 103 8.52 -10.13 20.37
N TYR A 104 7.50 -9.43 20.87
CA TYR A 104 6.34 -10.06 21.48
C TYR A 104 5.51 -10.84 20.44
N TYR A 105 5.21 -10.24 19.29
CA TYR A 105 4.39 -10.92 18.26
C TYR A 105 5.11 -12.06 17.54
N SER A 106 6.44 -12.02 17.49
CA SER A 106 7.27 -13.08 16.92
C SER A 106 7.54 -14.23 17.89
N ALA A 107 7.24 -14.04 19.18
CA ALA A 107 7.52 -15.03 20.21
C ALA A 107 6.56 -16.23 20.19
N GLY A 108 7.05 -17.35 20.71
CA GLY A 108 6.24 -18.56 20.87
C GLY A 108 5.07 -18.35 21.83
N TYR A 109 4.12 -19.29 21.84
CA TYR A 109 2.96 -19.20 22.75
C TYR A 109 3.37 -19.11 24.23
N LYS A 110 4.35 -19.92 24.66
CA LYS A 110 4.81 -19.94 26.06
C LYS A 110 5.45 -18.62 26.48
N ASP A 111 6.34 -18.09 25.65
CA ASP A 111 7.04 -16.83 25.94
C ASP A 111 6.04 -15.65 26.01
N ARG A 112 5.00 -15.67 25.17
CA ARG A 112 3.91 -14.70 25.25
C ARG A 112 3.07 -14.86 26.51
N ASP A 113 2.69 -16.09 26.88
CA ASP A 113 1.93 -16.36 28.11
C ASP A 113 2.70 -15.89 29.36
N GLU A 114 4.02 -16.11 29.40
CA GLU A 114 4.89 -15.59 30.46
C GLU A 114 4.96 -14.05 30.44
N ALA A 115 5.07 -13.44 29.26
CA ALA A 115 5.07 -11.99 29.13
C ALA A 115 3.72 -11.37 29.51
N ASP A 116 2.58 -11.99 29.18
CA ASP A 116 1.23 -11.49 29.49
C ASP A 116 0.99 -11.34 31.00
N LEU A 117 1.70 -12.13 31.81
CA LEU A 117 1.65 -12.09 33.27
C LEU A 117 2.55 -11.00 33.88
N SER A 118 3.38 -10.35 33.06
CA SER A 118 4.33 -9.32 33.49
C SER A 118 3.69 -7.93 33.61
N ALA A 119 4.36 -7.01 34.31
CA ALA A 119 3.89 -5.62 34.39
C ALA A 119 4.10 -4.89 33.05
N GLU A 120 5.14 -5.29 32.32
CA GLU A 120 5.62 -4.81 31.04
C GLU A 120 4.60 -5.05 29.93
N PHE A 121 3.73 -6.06 30.04
CA PHE A 121 2.63 -6.29 29.10
C PHE A 121 1.69 -5.09 28.99
N ARG A 122 1.44 -4.37 30.09
CA ARG A 122 0.60 -3.16 30.05
C ARG A 122 1.22 -2.04 29.23
N GLU A 123 2.55 -1.95 29.20
CA GLU A 123 3.26 -0.98 28.36
C GLU A 123 3.13 -1.36 26.88
N LEU A 124 3.25 -2.64 26.54
CA LEU A 124 3.03 -3.14 25.18
C LEU A 124 1.61 -2.83 24.69
N VAL A 125 0.59 -3.05 25.52
CA VAL A 125 -0.81 -2.71 25.19
C VAL A 125 -0.98 -1.21 24.92
N SER A 126 -0.31 -0.36 25.70
CA SER A 126 -0.34 1.10 25.50
C SER A 126 0.30 1.49 24.16
N VAL A 127 1.46 0.91 23.83
CA VAL A 127 2.16 1.16 22.57
C VAL A 127 1.37 0.63 21.38
N GLU A 128 0.80 -0.57 21.46
CA GLU A 128 -0.08 -1.13 20.44
C GLU A 128 -1.31 -0.24 20.21
N THR A 129 -1.91 0.26 21.30
CA THR A 129 -3.05 1.18 21.21
C THR A 129 -2.68 2.44 20.44
N GLU A 130 -1.51 3.03 20.71
CA GLU A 130 -1.06 4.23 20.01
C GLU A 130 -0.69 3.95 18.55
N PHE A 131 0.00 2.84 18.27
CA PHE A 131 0.26 2.36 16.91
C PHE A 131 -1.04 2.23 16.09
N ASN A 132 -2.05 1.57 16.65
CA ASN A 132 -3.33 1.37 15.98
C ASN A 132 -4.07 2.70 15.72
N LYS A 133 -3.97 3.68 16.62
CA LYS A 133 -4.48 5.03 16.37
C LYS A 133 -3.76 5.71 15.21
N LEU A 134 -2.42 5.65 15.16
CA LEU A 134 -1.63 6.24 14.07
C LEU A 134 -2.00 5.64 12.72
N VAL A 135 -2.18 4.31 12.66
CA VAL A 135 -2.63 3.61 11.44
C VAL A 135 -3.99 4.14 10.98
N ARG A 136 -4.97 4.26 11.89
CA ARG A 136 -6.29 4.81 11.54
C ARG A 136 -6.23 6.26 11.08
N LYS A 137 -5.47 7.10 11.78
CA LYS A 137 -5.26 8.51 11.42
C LYS A 137 -4.64 8.66 10.03
N ARG A 138 -3.60 7.87 9.72
CA ARG A 138 -2.95 7.81 8.40
C ARG A 138 -3.96 7.40 7.32
N ASN A 139 -4.75 6.35 7.57
CA ASN A 139 -5.76 5.88 6.61
C ASN A 139 -6.82 6.97 6.34
N ALA A 140 -7.27 7.68 7.36
CA ALA A 140 -8.19 8.81 7.20
C ALA A 140 -7.56 9.96 6.40
N ALA A 141 -6.27 10.24 6.61
CA ALA A 141 -5.55 11.25 5.86
C ALA A 141 -5.38 10.93 4.37
N TRP A 142 -5.24 9.65 3.99
CA TRP A 142 -5.31 9.26 2.57
C TRP A 142 -6.66 9.58 1.94
N VAL A 143 -7.76 9.48 2.70
CA VAL A 143 -9.09 9.88 2.20
C VAL A 143 -9.17 11.40 2.05
N MET A 144 -8.60 12.17 2.99
CA MET A 144 -8.50 13.64 2.87
C MET A 144 -7.70 14.06 1.63
N GLU A 145 -6.53 13.44 1.41
CA GLU A 145 -5.69 13.66 0.24
C GLU A 145 -6.49 13.37 -1.04
N ALA A 146 -7.16 12.23 -1.10
CA ALA A 146 -7.98 11.86 -2.26
C ALA A 146 -9.07 12.89 -2.56
N GLU A 147 -9.80 13.36 -1.54
CA GLU A 147 -10.82 14.40 -1.69
C GLU A 147 -10.24 15.71 -2.24
N CYS A 148 -9.06 16.11 -1.74
CA CYS A 148 -8.37 17.30 -2.24
C CYS A 148 -7.90 17.14 -3.69
N LEU A 149 -7.31 16.00 -4.04
CA LEU A 149 -6.88 15.69 -5.41
C LEU A 149 -8.06 15.76 -6.38
N ILE A 150 -9.18 15.12 -6.05
CA ILE A 150 -10.41 15.13 -6.87
C ILE A 150 -10.93 16.56 -7.05
N LYS A 151 -11.00 17.36 -5.97
CA LYS A 151 -11.45 18.76 -6.03
C LYS A 151 -10.55 19.63 -6.91
N ASN A 152 -9.26 19.35 -6.93
CA ASN A 152 -8.29 20.03 -7.78
C ASN A 152 -8.27 19.51 -9.24
N GLY A 153 -9.17 18.60 -9.60
CA GLY A 153 -9.25 18.02 -10.94
C GLY A 153 -8.27 16.87 -11.21
N GLN A 154 -7.47 16.48 -10.20
CA GLN A 154 -6.53 15.35 -10.24
C GLN A 154 -7.26 14.04 -9.89
N LYS A 155 -8.25 13.71 -10.73
CA LYS A 155 -9.18 12.63 -10.47
C LYS A 155 -8.49 11.26 -10.38
N ASP A 156 -7.58 10.98 -11.30
CA ASP A 156 -6.93 9.66 -11.38
C ASP A 156 -6.01 9.42 -10.18
N GLU A 157 -5.25 10.43 -9.76
CA GLU A 157 -4.44 10.37 -8.53
C GLU A 157 -5.33 10.22 -7.29
N GLY A 158 -6.46 10.93 -7.25
CA GLY A 158 -7.44 10.79 -6.18
C GLY A 158 -8.03 9.39 -6.10
N LEU A 159 -8.36 8.76 -7.24
CA LEU A 159 -8.83 7.38 -7.31
C LEU A 159 -7.81 6.38 -6.79
N VAL A 160 -6.55 6.50 -7.23
CA VAL A 160 -5.44 5.66 -6.71
C VAL A 160 -5.35 5.78 -5.20
N ARG A 161 -5.51 6.99 -4.66
CA ARG A 161 -5.46 7.21 -3.22
C ARG A 161 -6.66 6.64 -2.47
N LEU A 162 -7.86 6.67 -3.06
CA LEU A 162 -9.04 5.99 -2.50
C LEU A 162 -8.87 4.47 -2.49
N PHE A 163 -8.30 3.87 -3.56
CA PHE A 163 -8.00 2.44 -3.59
C PHE A 163 -7.05 2.08 -2.45
N ARG A 164 -5.96 2.84 -2.31
CA ARG A 164 -5.01 2.65 -1.23
C ARG A 164 -5.67 2.75 0.15
N ALA A 165 -6.53 3.74 0.36
CA ALA A 165 -7.25 3.86 1.64
C ALA A 165 -8.14 2.63 1.91
N LEU A 166 -8.90 2.16 0.92
CA LEU A 166 -9.79 1.00 1.06
C LEU A 166 -9.05 -0.31 1.34
N GLU A 167 -7.79 -0.46 0.91
CA GLU A 167 -6.96 -1.62 1.26
C GLU A 167 -6.69 -1.73 2.78
N PHE A 168 -6.64 -0.60 3.49
CA PHE A 168 -6.23 -0.55 4.91
C PHE A 168 -7.35 -0.17 5.88
N ILE A 169 -8.46 0.39 5.40
CA ILE A 169 -9.61 0.72 6.24
C ILE A 169 -10.40 -0.56 6.56
N SER A 170 -10.62 -0.82 7.85
CA SER A 170 -11.38 -1.97 8.30
C SER A 170 -12.91 -1.76 8.21
N ILE A 171 -13.67 -2.85 8.08
CA ILE A 171 -15.15 -2.83 8.21
C ILE A 171 -15.65 -2.88 9.67
N GLY A 172 -14.70 -2.91 10.63
CA GLY A 172 -14.96 -2.91 12.07
C GLY A 172 -15.59 -1.62 12.58
N ILE A 173 -15.98 -1.62 13.86
CA ILE A 173 -16.75 -0.52 14.49
C ILE A 173 -16.01 0.82 14.39
N GLU A 174 -14.69 0.83 14.60
CA GLU A 174 -13.88 2.05 14.65
C GLU A 174 -13.76 2.77 13.30
N ASP A 175 -13.77 2.02 12.19
CA ASP A 175 -13.48 2.53 10.84
C ASP A 175 -14.72 2.54 9.93
N ARG A 176 -15.86 2.01 10.40
CA ARG A 176 -17.05 1.77 9.58
C ARG A 176 -17.54 3.00 8.81
N GLU A 177 -17.55 4.17 9.45
CA GLU A 177 -18.01 5.39 8.80
C GLU A 177 -16.99 5.90 7.77
N LEU A 178 -15.70 5.78 8.05
CA LEU A 178 -14.64 6.11 7.10
C LEU A 178 -14.72 5.17 5.88
N TRP A 179 -14.91 3.87 6.09
CA TRP A 179 -15.12 2.90 5.02
C TRP A 179 -16.33 3.27 4.15
N LYS A 180 -17.48 3.59 4.78
CA LYS A 180 -18.69 4.02 4.07
C LYS A 180 -18.50 5.30 3.27
N LYS A 181 -17.77 6.27 3.81
CA LYS A 181 -17.45 7.52 3.12
C LYS A 181 -16.57 7.24 1.91
N THR A 182 -15.49 6.52 2.11
CA THR A 182 -14.45 6.25 1.09
C THR A 182 -15.02 5.49 -0.10
N ARG A 183 -15.81 4.43 0.13
CA ARG A 183 -16.44 3.68 -0.96
C ARG A 183 -17.46 4.51 -1.75
N ARG A 184 -18.18 5.41 -1.08
CA ARG A 184 -19.14 6.30 -1.75
C ARG A 184 -18.42 7.31 -2.64
N LEU A 185 -17.39 7.97 -2.09
CA LEU A 185 -16.54 8.88 -2.87
C LEU A 185 -15.99 8.22 -4.13
N LEU A 186 -15.52 6.97 -4.00
CA LEU A 186 -15.02 6.18 -5.12
C LEU A 186 -16.11 5.93 -6.17
N TRP A 187 -17.29 5.47 -5.75
CA TRP A 187 -18.40 5.17 -6.65
C TRP A 187 -18.95 6.41 -7.36
N GLU A 188 -19.01 7.55 -6.67
CA GLU A 188 -19.38 8.84 -7.25
C GLU A 188 -18.46 9.21 -8.41
N GLN A 189 -17.15 8.94 -8.32
CA GLN A 189 -16.20 9.24 -9.39
C GLN A 189 -16.45 8.44 -10.67
N VAL A 190 -17.12 7.29 -10.59
CA VAL A 190 -17.46 6.45 -11.74
C VAL A 190 -18.95 6.50 -12.10
N GLY A 191 -19.71 7.42 -11.49
CA GLY A 191 -21.13 7.61 -11.78
C GLY A 191 -22.03 6.49 -11.25
N TYR A 192 -21.59 5.76 -10.22
CA TYR A 192 -22.39 4.72 -9.58
C TYR A 192 -23.03 5.21 -8.28
N THR A 193 -24.36 5.11 -8.17
CA THR A 193 -25.11 5.38 -6.95
C THR A 193 -25.76 4.08 -6.48
N PRO A 194 -25.39 3.55 -5.29
CA PRO A 194 -25.94 2.31 -4.74
C PRO A 194 -27.43 2.39 -4.38
#